data_AF-A0A820L8G2-F1
#
_entry.id   AF-A0A820L8G2-F1
#
_cell.length_a   1.000
_cell.length_b   1.000
_cell.length_c   1.000
_cell.angle_alpha   90.00
_cell.angle_beta   90.00
_cell.angle_gamma   90.00
#
_symmetry.space_group_name_H-M   'P 1'
#
loop_
_entity.id
_entity.type
_entity.pdbx_description
1 polymer ?
#
loop_
_entity_poly.entity_id
_entity_poly.type
_entity_poly.pdbx_seq_one_letter_code
_entity_poly.pdbx_strand_id
1 'polypeptide(L)'
;MRWNVNSQIRVAPHTCTYAELNIDEEEFHGDFSVFIEFSGRITATIATRQTPDNYIRFIDGNIIEIIRETMENNHHQLHDIEIIENDPPIVRFHMRGKCSFRYGVQQHVVLKQESLNTDIDLHIADN
;
A
#
# COMPACT_ATOMS: atom_id res chain seq x y z
N MET A 1 -0.45 8.19 7.72
CA MET A 1 0.56 8.83 8.59
C MET A 1 0.26 10.33 8.65
N ARG A 2 0.39 10.98 9.81
CA ARG A 2 0.25 12.44 9.95
C ARG A 2 1.45 12.97 10.71
N TRP A 3 2.13 13.96 10.13
CA TRP A 3 3.26 14.64 10.75
C TRP A 3 2.75 15.90 11.45
N ASN A 4 3.26 16.18 12.64
CA ASN A 4 2.92 17.38 13.42
C ASN A 4 4.21 18.00 13.95
N VAL A 5 4.27 19.33 13.92
CA VAL A 5 5.37 20.12 14.47
C VAL A 5 4.80 21.24 15.32
N ASN A 6 5.33 21.38 16.53
CA ASN A 6 5.06 22.52 17.41
C ASN A 6 6.40 23.13 17.85
N SER A 7 6.67 24.35 17.39
CA SER A 7 7.91 25.07 17.65
C SER A 7 7.58 26.48 18.16
N GLN A 8 8.25 26.90 19.24
CA GLN A 8 8.18 28.27 19.74
C GLN A 8 9.41 29.05 19.27
N ILE A 9 9.19 30.15 18.56
CA ILE A 9 10.24 30.96 17.96
C ILE A 9 10.21 32.36 18.58
N ARG A 10 11.39 32.92 18.90
CA ARG A 10 11.53 34.32 19.29
C ARG A 10 12.06 35.12 18.11
N VAL A 11 11.30 36.12 17.68
CA VAL A 11 11.65 37.01 16.56
C VAL A 11 12.28 38.28 17.10
N ALA A 12 13.44 38.68 16.56
CA ALA A 12 14.10 39.91 16.98
C ALA A 12 13.36 41.15 16.44
N PRO A 13 13.39 42.31 17.13
CA PRO A 13 12.80 43.55 16.63
C PRO A 13 13.36 43.95 15.27
N HIS A 14 12.54 44.57 14.41
CA HIS A 14 12.90 45.00 13.05
C HIS A 14 13.42 43.87 12.13
N THR A 15 13.04 42.61 12.41
CA THR A 15 13.35 41.47 11.56
C THR A 15 12.10 40.67 11.22
N CYS A 16 12.12 40.00 10.08
CA CYS A 16 11.14 39.01 9.66
C CYS A 16 11.77 37.62 9.76
N THR A 17 11.07 36.65 10.37
CA THR A 17 11.54 35.25 10.45
C THR A 17 10.59 34.34 9.67
N TYR A 18 11.14 33.58 8.73
CA TYR A 18 10.45 32.57 7.95
C TYR A 18 10.76 31.18 8.52
N ALA A 19 9.72 30.37 8.74
CA ALA A 19 9.86 28.98 9.11
C ALA A 19 9.50 28.09 7.92
N GLU A 20 10.47 27.29 7.47
CA GLU A 20 10.30 26.31 6.41
C GLU A 20 10.22 24.91 7.04
N LEU A 21 9.14 24.17 6.74
CA LEU A 21 9.03 22.77 7.10
C LEU A 21 9.52 21.93 5.92
N ASN A 22 10.65 21.25 6.12
CA ASN A 22 11.22 20.33 5.14
C ASN A 22 10.97 18.90 5.59
N ILE A 23 10.56 18.06 4.63
CA ILE A 23 10.40 16.62 4.83
C ILE A 23 11.37 15.94 3.88
N ASP A 24 12.30 15.18 4.45
CA ASP A 24 13.22 14.35 3.70
C ASP A 24 12.48 13.06 3.32
N GLU A 25 12.37 12.80 2.02
CA GLU A 25 11.71 11.61 1.48
C GLU A 25 12.73 10.67 0.86
N GLU A 26 12.51 9.37 1.05
CA GLU A 26 13.24 8.30 0.38
C GLU A 26 12.30 7.50 -0.51
N GLU A 27 12.88 6.90 -1.53
CA GLU A 27 12.18 6.02 -2.45
C GLU A 27 12.74 4.60 -2.32
N PHE A 28 11.84 3.64 -2.13
CA PHE A 28 12.17 2.23 -2.11
C PHE A 28 11.63 1.55 -3.35
N HIS A 29 12.49 0.76 -3.98
CA HIS A 29 12.15 -0.17 -5.04
C HIS A 29 12.62 -1.55 -4.64
N GLY A 30 11.71 -2.52 -4.66
CA GLY A 30 12.05 -3.88 -4.28
C GLY A 30 11.19 -4.91 -4.98
N ASP A 31 11.75 -6.09 -5.10
CA ASP A 31 10.97 -7.28 -5.40
C ASP A 31 10.45 -7.87 -4.08
N PHE A 32 9.22 -8.36 -4.07
CA PHE A 32 8.63 -9.06 -2.93
C PHE A 32 8.09 -10.42 -3.34
N SER A 33 8.02 -11.33 -2.38
CA SER A 33 7.40 -12.64 -2.55
C SER A 33 6.42 -12.88 -1.42
N VAL A 34 5.22 -13.33 -1.76
CA VAL A 34 4.15 -13.66 -0.81
C VAL A 34 3.77 -15.11 -1.03
N PHE A 35 3.79 -15.88 0.06
CA PHE A 35 3.23 -17.22 0.08
C PHE A 35 1.84 -17.18 0.71
N ILE A 36 0.86 -17.76 0.04
CA ILE A 36 -0.49 -17.93 0.56
C ILE A 36 -0.74 -19.42 0.71
N GLU A 37 -0.98 -19.87 1.93
CA GLU A 37 -1.27 -21.27 2.25
C GLU A 37 -2.75 -21.42 2.62
N PHE A 38 -3.41 -22.39 2.02
CA PHE A 38 -4.82 -22.68 2.33
C PHE A 38 -5.14 -24.16 2.19
N SER A 39 -6.11 -24.57 3.00
CA SER A 39 -6.66 -25.93 3.07
C SER A 39 -8.13 -25.84 3.45
N GLY A 40 -8.94 -26.79 2.99
CA GLY A 40 -10.35 -26.85 3.37
C GLY A 40 -11.25 -27.30 2.23
N ARG A 41 -12.54 -27.01 2.38
CA ARG A 41 -13.56 -27.34 1.39
C ARG A 41 -14.05 -26.09 0.69
N ILE A 42 -14.33 -26.22 -0.60
CA ILE A 42 -14.91 -25.17 -1.42
C ILE A 42 -16.31 -25.60 -1.83
N THR A 43 -17.27 -24.72 -1.57
CA THR A 43 -18.64 -24.87 -2.06
C THR A 43 -18.90 -23.82 -3.13
N ALA A 44 -19.06 -24.26 -4.37
CA ALA A 44 -19.47 -23.42 -5.49
C ALA A 44 -20.97 -23.57 -5.75
N THR A 45 -21.64 -22.45 -5.97
CA THR A 45 -23.07 -22.40 -6.26
C THR A 45 -23.27 -21.96 -7.70
N ILE A 46 -23.84 -22.84 -8.53
CA ILE A 46 -24.15 -22.56 -9.93
C ILE A 46 -25.63 -22.23 -10.04
N ALA A 47 -25.95 -21.01 -10.48
CA ALA A 47 -27.31 -20.59 -10.79
C ALA A 47 -27.47 -20.37 -12.30
N THR A 48 -28.35 -21.13 -12.93
CA THR A 48 -28.64 -21.00 -14.36
C THR A 48 -29.77 -20.00 -14.59
N ARG A 49 -29.48 -18.87 -15.27
CA ARG A 49 -30.47 -17.81 -15.58
C ARG A 49 -31.52 -18.19 -16.63
N GLN A 50 -31.48 -19.40 -17.19
CA GLN A 50 -32.24 -19.78 -18.38
C GLN A 50 -33.51 -20.58 -18.10
N THR A 51 -33.83 -20.91 -16.84
CA THR A 51 -35.07 -21.63 -16.48
C THR A 51 -35.97 -20.79 -15.55
N PRO A 52 -37.31 -20.90 -15.66
CA PRO A 52 -38.26 -20.14 -14.84
C PRO A 52 -38.08 -20.42 -13.33
N ASP A 53 -37.72 -21.65 -13.01
CA ASP A 53 -37.31 -22.07 -11.68
C ASP A 53 -35.79 -21.97 -11.61
N ASN A 54 -35.33 -21.02 -10.80
CA ASN A 54 -33.92 -20.70 -10.59
C ASN A 54 -33.19 -21.94 -10.04
N TYR A 55 -32.65 -22.77 -10.92
CA TYR A 55 -32.04 -24.03 -10.55
C TYR A 55 -30.63 -23.78 -10.01
N ILE A 56 -30.47 -24.06 -8.71
CA ILE A 56 -29.23 -23.87 -7.97
C ILE A 56 -28.56 -25.23 -7.76
N ARG A 57 -27.37 -25.42 -8.33
CA ARG A 57 -26.50 -26.58 -8.04
C ARG A 57 -25.41 -26.18 -7.07
N PHE A 58 -25.16 -27.03 -6.09
CA PHE A 58 -24.00 -26.92 -5.20
C PHE A 58 -22.96 -27.95 -5.63
N ILE A 59 -21.72 -27.51 -5.76
CA ILE A 59 -20.55 -28.36 -5.93
C ILE A 59 -19.70 -28.15 -4.70
N ASP A 60 -19.46 -29.21 -3.94
CA ASP A 60 -18.62 -29.20 -2.74
C ASP A 60 -17.45 -30.15 -2.95
N GLY A 61 -16.23 -29.69 -2.68
CA GLY A 61 -15.02 -30.49 -2.85
C GLY A 61 -13.87 -30.01 -1.99
N ASN A 62 -12.93 -30.90 -1.71
CA ASN A 62 -11.68 -30.57 -1.03
C ASN A 62 -10.76 -29.82 -1.99
N ILE A 63 -10.25 -28.66 -1.57
CA ILE A 63 -9.37 -27.84 -2.41
C ILE A 63 -8.09 -28.56 -2.83
N ILE A 64 -7.56 -29.44 -1.98
CA ILE A 64 -6.35 -30.22 -2.27
C ILE A 64 -6.62 -31.17 -3.46
N GLU A 65 -7.76 -31.86 -3.43
CA GLU A 65 -8.17 -32.81 -4.48
C GLU A 65 -8.43 -32.07 -5.79
N ILE A 66 -9.18 -30.96 -5.74
CA ILE A 66 -9.49 -30.14 -6.91
C ILE A 66 -8.22 -29.64 -7.59
N ILE A 67 -7.25 -29.12 -6.84
CA ILE A 67 -5.99 -28.61 -7.41
C ILE A 67 -5.16 -29.76 -7.98
N ARG A 68 -5.09 -30.91 -7.28
CA ARG A 68 -4.37 -32.10 -7.76
C ARG A 68 -4.93 -32.58 -9.10
N GLU A 69 -6.24 -32.77 -9.19
CA GLU A 69 -6.92 -33.14 -10.43
C GLU A 69 -6.70 -32.10 -11.53
N THR A 70 -6.71 -30.81 -11.17
CA THR A 70 -6.49 -29.71 -12.13
C THR A 70 -5.06 -29.75 -12.69
N MET A 71 -4.06 -30.04 -11.85
CA MET A 71 -2.66 -30.16 -12.26
C MET A 71 -2.39 -31.40 -13.12
N GLU A 72 -3.10 -32.51 -12.87
CA GLU A 72 -2.97 -33.76 -13.63
C GLU A 72 -3.69 -33.68 -14.99
N ASN A 73 -4.86 -33.02 -15.06
CA ASN A 73 -5.72 -33.04 -16.24
C ASN A 73 -5.53 -31.84 -17.21
N ASN A 74 -4.95 -30.72 -16.77
CA ASN A 74 -4.77 -29.56 -17.64
C ASN A 74 -3.40 -29.56 -18.35
N HIS A 75 -3.42 -29.27 -19.65
CA HIS A 75 -2.22 -28.95 -20.42
C HIS A 75 -1.59 -27.58 -20.07
N HIS A 76 -2.28 -26.76 -19.27
CA HIS A 76 -1.77 -25.50 -18.76
C HIS A 76 -1.23 -25.70 -17.36
N GLN A 77 0.08 -25.55 -17.20
CA GLN A 77 0.77 -25.77 -15.94
C GLN A 77 0.48 -24.60 -14.99
N LEU A 78 -0.05 -24.90 -13.80
CA LEU A 78 -0.19 -23.93 -12.71
C LEU A 78 1.20 -23.66 -12.12
N HIS A 79 1.94 -22.69 -12.67
CA HIS A 79 3.37 -22.51 -12.41
C HIS A 79 3.73 -22.03 -11.00
N ASP A 80 2.82 -21.33 -10.32
CA ASP A 80 3.08 -20.71 -9.02
C ASP A 80 2.23 -21.35 -7.90
N ILE A 81 1.64 -22.52 -8.14
CA ILE A 81 0.86 -23.29 -7.15
C ILE A 81 1.59 -24.61 -6.90
N GLU A 82 1.74 -24.98 -5.63
CA GLU A 82 2.24 -26.28 -5.20
C GLU A 82 1.34 -26.91 -4.13
N ILE A 83 1.28 -28.25 -4.11
CA ILE A 83 0.70 -29.00 -3.00
C ILE A 83 1.85 -29.48 -2.12
N ILE A 84 1.78 -29.15 -0.84
CA ILE A 84 2.76 -29.55 0.16
C ILE A 84 2.13 -30.68 0.96
N GLU A 85 2.72 -31.86 0.82
CA GLU A 85 2.27 -33.10 1.49
C GLU A 85 2.72 -33.10 2.96
N ASN A 86 2.15 -32.18 3.75
CA ASN A 86 2.17 -32.18 5.20
C ASN A 86 1.04 -33.06 5.77
N ASP A 87 0.98 -33.20 7.09
CA ASP A 87 -0.15 -33.83 7.79
C ASP A 87 -0.92 -32.77 8.61
N PRO A 88 -2.02 -32.17 8.08
CA PRO A 88 -2.68 -32.42 6.79
C PRO A 88 -2.06 -31.65 5.58
N PRO A 89 -2.33 -32.07 4.33
CA PRO A 89 -1.79 -31.43 3.14
C PRO A 89 -2.35 -30.02 2.93
N ILE A 90 -1.52 -29.13 2.37
CA ILE A 90 -1.85 -27.72 2.11
C ILE A 90 -1.54 -27.33 0.67
N VAL A 91 -2.32 -26.42 0.10
CA VAL A 91 -1.99 -25.76 -1.16
C VAL A 91 -1.25 -24.47 -0.84
N ARG A 92 -0.10 -24.25 -1.48
CA ARG A 92 0.67 -23.01 -1.39
C ARG A 92 0.69 -22.32 -2.75
N PHE A 93 0.31 -21.05 -2.76
CA PHE A 93 0.45 -20.15 -3.90
C PHE A 93 1.62 -19.18 -3.66
N HIS A 94 2.53 -19.10 -4.63
CA HIS A 94 3.71 -18.24 -4.57
C HIS A 94 3.54 -17.03 -5.50
N MET A 95 3.27 -15.87 -4.92
CA MET A 95 3.18 -14.62 -5.65
C MET A 95 4.52 -13.89 -5.62
N ARG A 96 5.02 -13.50 -6.78
CA ARG A 96 6.14 -12.57 -6.92
C ARG A 96 5.65 -11.25 -7.46
N GLY A 97 6.09 -10.16 -6.85
CA GLY A 97 5.70 -8.82 -7.26
C GLY A 97 6.86 -7.84 -7.12
N LYS A 98 6.63 -6.64 -7.64
CA LYS A 98 7.51 -5.50 -7.46
C LYS A 98 6.75 -4.43 -6.69
N CYS A 99 7.42 -3.78 -5.75
CA CYS A 99 6.89 -2.60 -5.10
C CYS A 99 7.82 -1.41 -5.34
N SER A 100 7.20 -0.26 -5.54
CA SER A 100 7.86 1.04 -5.55
C SER A 100 7.00 1.97 -4.71
N PHE A 101 7.59 2.58 -3.69
CA PHE A 101 6.90 3.53 -2.86
C PHE A 101 7.87 4.56 -2.30
N ARG A 102 7.35 5.77 -2.07
CA ARG A 102 8.08 6.88 -1.46
C ARG A 102 7.55 7.13 -0.06
N TYR A 103 8.44 7.39 0.89
CA TYR A 103 8.09 7.61 2.29
C TYR A 103 8.94 8.71 2.91
N GLY A 104 8.34 9.48 3.82
CA GLY A 104 9.06 10.48 4.61
C GLY A 104 9.94 9.79 5.66
N VAL A 105 11.21 10.17 5.73
CA VAL A 105 12.21 9.66 6.67
C VAL A 105 12.31 10.59 7.87
N GLN A 106 12.37 11.89 7.60
CA GLN A 106 12.64 12.90 8.62
C GLN A 106 11.89 14.19 8.31
N GLN A 107 11.49 14.89 9.36
CA GLN A 107 10.98 16.27 9.27
C GLN A 107 11.95 17.20 10.00
N HIS A 108 12.20 18.39 9.45
CA HIS A 108 12.98 19.41 10.13
C HIS A 108 12.46 20.82 9.79
N VAL A 109 12.55 21.73 10.76
CA VAL A 109 12.16 23.14 10.57
C VAL A 109 13.41 24.00 10.43
N VAL A 110 13.50 24.73 9.33
CA VAL A 110 14.56 25.70 9.10
C VAL A 110 14.02 27.10 9.32
N LEU A 111 14.72 27.89 10.14
CA LEU A 111 14.38 29.29 10.39
C LEU A 111 15.35 30.19 9.63
N LYS A 112 14.80 31.10 8.83
CA LYS A 112 15.55 32.15 8.13
C LYS A 112 15.10 33.50 8.66
N GLN A 113 16.04 34.39 8.97
CA GLN A 113 15.72 35.72 9.49
C GLN A 113 16.34 36.80 8.60
N GLU A 114 15.55 37.81 8.27
CA GLU A 114 15.93 38.93 7.42
C GLU A 114 15.56 40.26 8.08
N SER A 115 16.33 41.32 7.82
CA SER A 115 16.03 42.66 8.31
C SER A 115 14.84 43.24 7.55
N LEU A 116 13.90 43.87 8.26
CA LEU A 116 12.83 44.65 7.66
C LEU A 116 13.43 45.96 7.14
N ASN A 117 13.84 45.98 5.87
CA ASN A 117 14.41 47.17 5.26
C ASN A 117 13.33 48.28 5.25
N THR A 118 13.51 49.29 6.08
CA THR A 118 12.51 50.32 6.40
C THR A 118 12.53 51.48 5.37
N ASP A 119 12.93 51.22 4.13
CA ASP A 119 13.09 52.27 3.10
C ASP A 119 11.96 52.31 2.06
N ILE A 120 10.94 51.43 2.15
CA ILE A 120 9.85 51.39 1.17
C ILE A 120 8.51 51.96 1.70
N ASP A 121 8.32 52.06 3.02
CA ASP A 121 7.01 52.47 3.59
C ASP A 121 6.96 53.91 4.15
N LEU A 122 8.04 54.70 4.08
CA LEU A 122 8.05 56.08 4.58
C LEU A 122 7.67 57.15 3.54
N HIS A 123 7.34 56.78 2.29
CA HIS A 123 6.92 57.74 1.26
C HIS A 123 5.41 57.78 0.95
N ILE A 124 4.58 57.09 1.75
CA ILE A 124 3.11 57.12 1.55
C ILE A 124 2.38 57.94 2.65
N ALA A 125 3.11 58.48 3.63
CA ALA A 125 2.48 59.14 4.79
C ALA A 125 2.61 60.68 4.86
N ASP A 126 2.99 61.36 3.78
CA ASP A 126 2.92 62.83 3.69
C ASP A 126 2.35 63.26 2.32
N ASN A 127 1.02 63.29 2.22
CA ASN A 127 0.26 64.12 1.27
C ASN A 127 -1.16 64.36 1.80
#